data_AF-A0A354Z6D3-F1
#
_entry.id   AF-A0A354Z6D3-F1
#
_cell.length_a   1.000
_cell.length_b   1.000
_cell.length_c   1.000
_cell.angle_alpha   90.00
_cell.angle_beta   90.00
_cell.angle_gamma   90.00
#
_symmetry.space_group_name_H-M   'P 1'
#
loop_
_entity.id
_entity.type
_entity.pdbx_description
1 polymer ?
#
loop_
_entity_poly.entity_id
_entity_poly.type
_entity_poly.pdbx_seq_one_letter_code
_entity_poly.pdbx_strand_id
1 'polypeptide(L)'
;LMATGLAADRSAASTRLHQALASGAAAERFAAMVATLGGPNDLIDHPERHLPAAPIQAPVFAHGSGRIRAIDTRAVGRIVVALGGGRQRPDQDIDPSVGLSAVLPIGAETGPDRPLAIVHARSLADWQRAAE
;
A
#
# COMPACT_ATOMS: atom_id res chain seq x y z
N LEU A 1 21.31 1.19 -10.79
CA LEU A 1 22.30 0.12 -11.04
C LEU A 1 22.99 0.28 -12.40
N MET A 2 22.29 0.17 -13.53
CA MET A 2 22.91 0.36 -14.85
C MET A 2 23.38 1.81 -15.10
N ALA A 3 22.50 2.80 -14.85
CA ALA A 3 22.81 4.21 -15.05
C ALA A 3 24.02 4.71 -14.24
N THR A 4 24.38 4.00 -13.17
CA THR A 4 25.51 4.31 -12.28
C THR A 4 26.69 3.35 -12.47
N GLY A 5 26.67 2.48 -13.50
CA GLY A 5 27.73 1.50 -13.78
C GLY A 5 27.84 0.33 -12.79
N LEU A 6 26.91 0.20 -11.84
CA LEU A 6 26.89 -0.88 -10.85
C LEU A 6 26.34 -2.20 -11.38
N ALA A 7 25.83 -2.25 -12.61
CA ALA A 7 25.46 -3.49 -13.29
C ALA A 7 25.68 -3.31 -14.78
N ALA A 8 26.28 -4.32 -15.42
CA ALA A 8 26.55 -4.30 -16.85
C ALA A 8 25.27 -4.31 -17.70
N ASP A 9 24.22 -4.97 -17.22
CA ASP A 9 22.97 -5.13 -17.92
C ASP A 9 21.78 -5.32 -16.97
N ARG A 10 20.59 -5.52 -17.55
CA ARG A 10 19.34 -5.73 -16.82
C ARG A 10 19.32 -7.04 -16.04
N SER A 11 19.91 -8.10 -16.55
CA SER A 11 19.94 -9.41 -15.90
C SER A 11 20.79 -9.36 -14.63
N ALA A 12 22.02 -8.85 -14.75
CA ALA A 12 22.92 -8.63 -13.63
C ALA A 12 22.31 -7.69 -12.58
N ALA A 13 21.62 -6.62 -13.02
CA ALA A 13 20.89 -5.73 -12.11
C ALA A 13 19.77 -6.46 -11.37
N SER A 14 18.95 -7.26 -12.07
CA SER A 14 17.85 -8.02 -11.48
C SER A 14 18.35 -9.02 -10.45
N THR A 15 19.42 -9.76 -10.76
CA THR A 15 20.03 -10.72 -9.83
C THR A 15 20.51 -10.02 -8.57
N ARG A 16 21.20 -8.89 -8.69
CA ARG A 16 21.65 -8.10 -7.52
C ARG A 16 20.49 -7.57 -6.67
N LEU A 17 19.41 -7.09 -7.31
CA LEU A 17 18.22 -6.63 -6.60
C LEU A 17 17.55 -7.77 -5.82
N HIS A 18 17.39 -8.93 -6.45
CA HIS A 18 16.81 -10.10 -5.79
C HIS A 18 17.67 -10.58 -4.62
N GLN A 19 19.00 -10.57 -4.77
CA GLN A 19 19.92 -10.91 -3.68
C GLN A 19 19.76 -9.94 -2.49
N ALA A 20 19.69 -8.64 -2.72
CA ALA A 20 19.51 -7.65 -1.65
C ALA A 20 18.16 -7.77 -0.92
N LEU A 21 17.10 -8.19 -1.63
CA LEU A 21 15.81 -8.51 -1.03
C LEU A 21 15.88 -9.81 -0.22
N ALA A 22 16.41 -10.89 -0.83
CA ALA A 22 16.45 -12.21 -0.22
C ALA A 22 17.38 -12.29 1.01
N SER A 23 18.45 -11.49 1.02
CA SER A 23 19.40 -11.47 2.14
C SER A 23 18.97 -10.56 3.30
N GLY A 24 17.86 -9.83 3.19
CA GLY A 24 17.44 -8.83 4.18
C GLY A 24 18.20 -7.50 4.14
N ALA A 25 19.26 -7.38 3.33
CA ALA A 25 20.10 -6.18 3.29
C ALA A 25 19.35 -4.90 2.89
N ALA A 26 18.27 -5.03 2.10
CA ALA A 26 17.38 -3.92 1.80
C ALA A 26 16.60 -3.43 3.04
N ALA A 27 16.09 -4.35 3.87
CA ALA A 27 15.35 -4.03 5.08
C ALA A 27 16.27 -3.41 6.15
N GLU A 28 17.49 -3.94 6.34
CA GLU A 28 18.49 -3.38 7.26
C GLU A 28 18.84 -1.94 6.92
N ARG A 29 19.08 -1.65 5.63
CA ARG A 29 19.34 -0.30 5.14
C ARG A 29 18.16 0.64 5.38
N PHE A 30 16.94 0.16 5.13
CA PHE A 30 15.74 0.95 5.39
C PHE A 30 15.56 1.25 6.88
N ALA A 31 15.75 0.27 7.76
CA ALA A 31 15.70 0.46 9.22
C ALA A 31 16.74 1.47 9.69
N ALA A 32 17.99 1.36 9.23
CA ALA A 32 19.06 2.31 9.56
C ALA A 32 18.74 3.74 9.08
N MET A 33 18.13 3.90 7.90
CA MET A 33 17.66 5.19 7.40
C MET A 33 16.57 5.79 8.29
N VAL A 34 15.55 5.01 8.66
CA VAL A 34 14.46 5.46 9.54
C VAL A 34 14.99 5.92 10.89
N ALA A 35 15.85 5.12 11.52
CA ALA A 35 16.52 5.45 12.79
C ALA A 35 17.33 6.76 12.69
N THR A 36 18.10 6.92 11.61
CA THR A 36 18.94 8.12 11.38
C THR A 36 18.10 9.39 11.23
N LEU A 37 16.88 9.28 10.69
CA LEU A 37 15.95 10.40 10.53
C LEU A 37 15.07 10.65 11.78
N GLY A 38 15.35 9.98 12.90
CA GLY A 38 14.64 10.15 14.17
C GLY A 38 13.39 9.27 14.34
N GLY A 39 13.19 8.29 13.45
CA GLY A 39 12.16 7.27 13.60
C GLY A 39 12.57 6.16 14.58
N PRO A 40 11.67 5.19 14.82
CA PRO A 40 11.93 4.08 15.73
C PRO A 40 12.95 3.09 15.15
N ASN A 41 13.79 2.52 16.03
CA ASN A 41 14.83 1.56 15.65
C ASN A 41 14.30 0.15 15.42
N ASP A 42 13.07 -0.14 15.82
CA ASP A 42 12.40 -1.44 15.73
C ASP A 42 11.19 -1.42 14.76
N LEU A 43 11.13 -0.44 13.84
CA LEU A 43 10.00 -0.31 12.89
C LEU A 43 9.74 -1.59 12.07
N ILE A 44 10.81 -2.27 11.65
CA ILE A 44 10.71 -3.47 10.81
C ILE A 44 10.23 -4.67 11.63
N ASP A 45 10.67 -4.77 12.89
CA ASP A 45 10.35 -5.90 13.77
C ASP A 45 8.96 -5.77 14.40
N HIS A 46 8.52 -4.53 14.67
CA HIS A 46 7.27 -4.20 15.36
C HIS A 46 6.49 -3.06 14.67
N PRO A 47 6.14 -3.19 13.38
CA PRO A 47 5.46 -2.13 12.64
C PRO A 47 4.13 -1.72 13.28
N GLU A 48 3.40 -2.66 13.89
CA GLU A 48 2.11 -2.43 14.55
C GLU A 48 2.17 -1.50 15.76
N ARG A 49 3.35 -1.33 16.37
CA ARG A 49 3.53 -0.39 17.49
C ARG A 49 3.66 1.06 17.04
N HIS A 50 4.05 1.26 15.78
CA HIS A 50 4.46 2.57 15.24
C HIS A 50 3.53 3.06 14.13
N LEU A 51 2.94 2.15 13.37
CA LEU A 51 2.03 2.46 12.28
C LEU A 51 0.58 2.44 12.79
N PRO A 52 -0.16 3.56 12.69
CA PRO A 52 -1.53 3.60 13.17
C PRO A 52 -2.43 2.74 12.28
N ALA A 53 -3.32 1.98 12.90
CA ALA A 53 -4.31 1.15 12.22
C ALA A 53 -5.68 1.83 12.27
N ALA A 54 -6.37 1.85 11.12
CA ALA A 54 -7.75 2.35 11.08
C ALA A 54 -8.67 1.42 11.90
N PRO A 55 -9.66 1.98 12.62
CA PRO A 55 -10.60 1.20 13.43
C PRO A 55 -11.55 0.32 12.60
N ILE A 56 -11.79 0.67 11.34
CA ILE A 56 -12.56 -0.15 10.40
C ILE A 56 -11.63 -0.65 9.30
N GLN A 57 -11.54 -1.98 9.17
CA GLN A 57 -10.86 -2.66 8.07
C GLN A 57 -11.82 -3.68 7.50
N ALA A 58 -12.49 -3.33 6.39
CA ALA A 58 -13.59 -4.14 5.88
C ALA A 58 -13.50 -4.34 4.35
N PRO A 59 -13.86 -5.54 3.86
CA PRO A 59 -13.76 -5.90 2.45
C PRO A 59 -14.83 -5.21 1.60
N VAL A 60 -14.48 -4.81 0.39
CA VAL A 60 -15.44 -4.36 -0.64
C VAL A 60 -15.54 -5.42 -1.72
N PHE A 61 -16.74 -5.92 -1.98
CA PHE A 61 -16.99 -6.97 -2.97
C PHE A 61 -17.54 -6.38 -4.28
N ALA A 62 -17.25 -7.05 -5.39
CA ALA A 62 -17.94 -6.76 -6.64
C ALA A 62 -19.42 -7.17 -6.55
N HIS A 63 -20.29 -6.49 -7.29
CA HIS A 63 -21.71 -6.86 -7.39
C HIS A 63 -21.96 -8.28 -7.92
N GLY A 64 -20.98 -8.86 -8.62
CA GLY A 64 -21.06 -10.23 -9.12
C GLY A 64 -19.67 -10.80 -9.38
N SER A 65 -19.62 -12.10 -9.66
CA SER A 65 -18.38 -12.78 -9.99
C SER A 65 -17.89 -12.43 -11.39
N GLY A 66 -16.57 -12.34 -11.56
CA GLY A 66 -15.99 -11.98 -12.85
C GLY A 66 -14.47 -11.87 -12.80
N ARG A 67 -13.88 -11.21 -13.81
CA ARG A 67 -12.44 -10.95 -13.89
C ARG A 67 -12.16 -9.46 -14.06
N ILE A 68 -11.19 -8.93 -13.32
CA ILE A 68 -10.80 -7.51 -13.38
C ILE A 68 -10.19 -7.22 -14.75
N ARG A 69 -10.89 -6.44 -15.57
CA ARG A 69 -10.42 -6.04 -16.91
C ARG A 69 -9.60 -4.74 -16.89
N ALA A 70 -9.97 -3.82 -16.01
CA ALA A 70 -9.35 -2.51 -15.89
C ALA A 70 -9.57 -1.97 -14.47
N ILE A 71 -8.73 -1.02 -14.07
CA ILE A 71 -8.83 -0.29 -12.81
C ILE A 71 -8.69 1.19 -13.14
N ASP A 72 -9.68 2.01 -12.79
CA ASP A 72 -9.55 3.47 -12.84
C ASP A 72 -8.69 3.94 -11.66
N THR A 73 -7.38 4.05 -11.89
CA THR A 73 -6.43 4.44 -10.85
C THR A 73 -6.64 5.87 -10.34
N ARG A 74 -7.24 6.76 -11.15
CA ARG A 74 -7.58 8.12 -10.72
C ARG A 74 -8.76 8.09 -9.75
N ALA A 75 -9.80 7.31 -10.05
CA ALA A 75 -10.93 7.11 -9.15
C ALA A 75 -10.46 6.50 -7.82
N VAL A 76 -9.61 5.46 -7.88
CA VAL A 76 -9.00 4.84 -6.69
C VAL A 76 -8.22 5.86 -5.85
N GLY A 77 -7.39 6.70 -6.47
CA GLY A 77 -6.67 7.76 -5.76
C GLY A 77 -7.61 8.76 -5.09
N ARG A 78 -8.73 9.12 -5.74
CA ARG A 78 -9.75 10.01 -5.17
C ARG A 78 -10.46 9.39 -3.96
N ILE A 79 -10.70 8.08 -3.97
CA ILE A 79 -11.27 7.36 -2.81
C ILE A 79 -10.34 7.50 -1.61
N VAL A 80 -9.02 7.28 -1.77
CA VAL A 80 -8.04 7.44 -0.68
C VAL A 80 -8.00 8.88 -0.16
N VAL A 81 -8.08 9.88 -1.04
CA VAL A 81 -8.18 11.29 -0.64
C VAL A 81 -9.46 11.56 0.15
N ALA A 82 -10.60 11.00 -0.27
CA ALA A 82 -11.87 11.15 0.42
C ALA A 82 -11.90 10.47 1.80
N LEU A 83 -11.19 9.35 1.95
CA LEU A 83 -10.97 8.67 3.23
C LEU A 83 -10.13 9.50 4.21
N GLY A 84 -9.30 10.41 3.71
CA GLY A 84 -8.39 11.24 4.51
C GLY A 84 -6.91 10.89 4.34
N GLY A 85 -6.58 9.92 3.48
CA GLY A 85 -5.19 9.54 3.17
C GLY A 85 -4.47 10.54 2.23
N GLY A 86 -5.12 11.65 1.89
CA GLY A 86 -4.56 12.72 1.08
C GLY A 86 -5.25 14.05 1.33
N ARG A 87 -4.65 15.11 0.80
CA ARG A 87 -5.09 16.50 1.00
C ARG A 87 -6.04 16.95 -0.09
N GLN A 88 -7.22 17.43 0.29
CA GLN A 88 -8.11 18.19 -0.61
C GLN A 88 -7.76 19.69 -0.62
N ARG A 89 -7.19 20.18 0.49
CA ARG A 89 -6.65 21.52 0.64
C ARG A 89 -5.24 21.48 1.23
N PRO A 90 -4.36 22.44 0.94
CA PRO A 90 -2.96 22.40 1.36
C PRO A 90 -2.74 22.28 2.88
N ASP A 91 -3.66 22.83 3.68
CA ASP A 91 -3.64 22.87 5.14
C ASP A 91 -4.23 21.64 5.82
N GLN A 92 -4.81 20.71 5.06
CA GLN A 92 -5.49 19.54 5.62
C GLN A 92 -4.47 18.53 6.16
N ASP A 93 -4.72 18.04 7.37
CA ASP A 93 -3.98 16.90 7.92
C ASP A 93 -4.36 15.60 7.21
N ILE A 94 -3.35 14.76 7.00
CA ILE A 94 -3.51 13.42 6.44
C ILE A 94 -3.72 12.46 7.61
N ASP A 95 -4.69 11.56 7.47
CA ASP A 95 -4.81 10.39 8.34
C ASP A 95 -3.94 9.26 7.74
N PRO A 96 -2.81 8.89 8.37
CA PRO A 96 -1.94 7.84 7.85
C PRO A 96 -2.48 6.42 8.06
N SER A 97 -3.59 6.27 8.81
CA SER A 97 -4.18 4.96 9.13
C SER A 97 -5.16 4.46 8.07
N VAL A 98 -5.68 5.35 7.22
CA VAL A 98 -6.69 5.04 6.20
C VAL A 98 -6.06 4.73 4.83
N GLY A 99 -6.80 4.00 3.99
CA GLY A 99 -6.32 3.62 2.67
C GLY A 99 -6.93 2.31 2.16
N LEU A 100 -6.25 1.68 1.20
CA LEU A 100 -6.66 0.43 0.58
C LEU A 100 -5.53 -0.60 0.69
N SER A 101 -5.87 -1.85 1.02
CA SER A 101 -4.94 -2.98 0.94
C SER A 101 -5.58 -4.15 0.21
N ALA A 102 -4.76 -5.16 -0.13
CA ALA A 102 -5.19 -6.37 -0.84
C ALA A 102 -6.03 -6.08 -2.11
N VAL A 103 -5.67 -5.03 -2.85
CA VAL A 103 -6.34 -4.65 -4.09
C VAL A 103 -6.09 -5.72 -5.14
N LEU A 104 -7.16 -6.28 -5.71
CA LEU A 104 -7.04 -7.28 -6.76
C LEU A 104 -6.39 -6.69 -8.02
N PRO A 105 -5.38 -7.36 -8.60
CA PRO A 105 -4.74 -6.89 -9.82
C PRO A 105 -5.62 -7.15 -11.05
N ILE A 106 -5.30 -6.46 -12.15
CA ILE A 106 -5.90 -6.75 -13.46
C ILE A 106 -5.65 -8.22 -13.82
N GLY A 107 -6.69 -8.91 -14.29
CA GLY A 107 -6.67 -10.33 -14.60
C GLY A 107 -7.09 -11.25 -13.44
N ALA A 108 -7.16 -10.74 -12.20
CA ALA A 108 -7.65 -11.51 -11.06
C ALA A 108 -9.17 -11.76 -11.15
N GLU A 109 -9.62 -12.87 -10.59
CA GLU A 109 -11.04 -13.20 -10.45
C GLU A 109 -11.61 -12.59 -9.17
N THR A 110 -12.84 -12.10 -9.25
CA THR A 110 -13.63 -11.56 -8.13
C THR A 110 -14.91 -12.37 -7.95
N GLY A 111 -15.49 -12.33 -6.75
CA GLY A 111 -16.69 -13.06 -6.38
C GLY A 111 -17.01 -12.89 -4.88
N PRO A 112 -18.01 -13.63 -4.36
CA PRO A 112 -18.48 -13.47 -2.98
C PRO A 112 -17.41 -13.74 -1.91
N ASP A 113 -16.39 -14.54 -2.24
CA ASP A 113 -15.26 -14.86 -1.32
C ASP A 113 -13.96 -14.12 -1.72
N ARG A 114 -14.01 -13.25 -2.73
CA ARG A 114 -12.83 -12.54 -3.27
C ARG A 114 -13.15 -11.04 -3.40
N PRO A 115 -12.92 -10.26 -2.34
CA PRO A 115 -13.16 -8.82 -2.37
C PRO A 115 -12.22 -8.14 -3.36
N LEU A 116 -12.66 -7.00 -3.90
CA LEU A 116 -11.87 -6.13 -4.76
C LEU A 116 -10.69 -5.51 -4.00
N ALA A 117 -10.90 -5.15 -2.74
CA ALA A 117 -9.90 -4.59 -1.83
C ALA A 117 -10.41 -4.66 -0.38
N ILE A 118 -9.51 -4.41 0.57
CA ILE A 118 -9.85 -4.07 1.95
C ILE A 118 -9.74 -2.55 2.10
N VAL A 119 -10.81 -1.91 2.59
CA VAL A 119 -10.84 -0.48 2.89
C VAL A 119 -10.53 -0.27 4.37
N HIS A 120 -9.55 0.60 4.63
CA HIS A 120 -9.16 1.08 5.96
C HIS A 120 -9.79 2.46 6.17
N ALA A 121 -10.71 2.57 7.13
CA ALA A 121 -11.52 3.76 7.34
C ALA A 121 -11.67 4.12 8.83
N ARG A 122 -11.82 5.41 9.13
CA ARG A 122 -12.04 5.91 10.50
C ARG A 122 -13.43 5.61 11.06
N SER A 123 -14.42 5.33 10.19
CA SER A 123 -15.79 5.02 10.59
C SER A 123 -16.49 4.13 9.57
N LEU A 124 -17.59 3.49 9.99
CA LEU A 124 -18.43 2.70 9.10
C LEU A 124 -19.01 3.54 7.95
N ALA A 125 -19.36 4.81 8.22
CA ALA A 125 -19.89 5.70 7.20
C ALA A 125 -18.84 6.08 6.14
N ASP A 126 -17.57 6.22 6.55
CA ASP A 126 -16.47 6.44 5.61
C ASP A 126 -16.20 5.20 4.76
N TRP A 127 -16.29 4.00 5.37
CA TRP A 127 -16.19 2.74 4.65
C TRP A 127 -17.30 2.60 3.60
N GLN A 128 -18.56 2.86 3.98
CA GLN A 128 -19.71 2.79 3.07
C GLN A 128 -19.52 3.71 1.86
N ARG A 129 -19.13 4.97 2.08
CA ARG A 129 -18.88 5.93 0.99
C ARG A 129 -17.73 5.55 0.08
N ALA A 130 -16.76 4.78 0.56
CA ALA A 130 -15.65 4.28 -0.25
C ALA A 130 -15.97 2.95 -0.96
N ALA A 131 -16.99 2.23 -0.49
CA ALA A 131 -17.45 0.97 -1.06
C ALA A 131 -18.48 1.15 -2.20
N GLU A 132 -19.11 2.33 -2.28
CA GLU A 132 -19.97 2.78 -3.38
C GLU A 132 -19.16 3.25 -4.60
#